data_AF-A0A8S2D488-F1
#
_entry.id   AF-A0A8S2D488-F1
#
_cell.length_a   1.000
_cell.length_b   1.000
_cell.length_c   1.000
_cell.angle_alpha   90.00
_cell.angle_beta   90.00
_cell.angle_gamma   90.00
#
_symmetry.space_group_name_H-M   'P 1'
#
loop_
_entity.id
_entity.type
_entity.pdbx_description
1 polymer ?
#
loop_
_entity_poly.entity_id
_entity_poly.type
_entity_poly.pdbx_seq_one_letter_code
_entity_poly.pdbx_strand_id
1 'polypeptide(L)'
;MGLKDTLQTKILRFTKSNEDISTLGLGIQPPSTPVTPLTAGIDRERFRDKIRRVTLNFKTSWKQSRSDSDLDEYETQDLNDMNKFFRSSDDLGLQGSSKLWFGKDYANFLLRDFRNLDQPFIDIIDRNTTPRMPWHDIGGFIYGAGARDLSRHFQERWNFVKRNKVKDDHRYPFLLPKAYGNYTPCPKLITNAINCSVQALRSVGKWSTGIHENEISIQNAFIDMIANAKYYVYIESQFFISLVGDSNVRNGIADALFKRIVKAHQDKETFRVYVVMPLMPGFEGQYGSSKATALQAITHWNYRSISQGQQSLLARLAKEVGDAHKYICFFGLRTWSEMSGQLVSEIVYVHSKLIIVDDSRVLIGSANVNDRSLLGDRDSEISVIFDDTEFVRGTMNGQNVQVGKFGSSLRKRLFREHLGDFDGTQINFNDPVCDAFYKDIWLATAGRNTTMFEKVFNCIPTDSAFTFVQLREIQAADKLSQTNPSEARRLLTSIRGYLVLIPHKFLCKEYLAPRMPAKEILAPVYFWT
;
A
#
# COMPACT_ATOMS: atom_id res chain seq x y z
N MET A 1 9.54 -32.32 -41.77
CA MET A 1 10.72 -32.34 -40.88
C MET A 1 11.68 -31.24 -41.30
N GLY A 2 11.54 -30.05 -40.71
CA GLY A 2 12.38 -28.90 -41.05
C GLY A 2 11.68 -27.62 -40.61
N LEU A 3 12.02 -27.13 -39.41
CA LEU A 3 11.77 -25.77 -38.86
C LEU A 3 12.08 -25.65 -37.34
N LYS A 4 12.64 -26.68 -36.69
CA LYS A 4 13.12 -26.58 -35.30
C LYS A 4 14.61 -26.30 -35.14
N ASP A 5 15.44 -26.57 -36.16
CA ASP A 5 16.91 -26.48 -36.02
C ASP A 5 17.53 -25.12 -36.38
N THR A 6 16.75 -24.14 -36.85
CA THR A 6 17.26 -22.81 -37.22
C THR A 6 17.11 -21.73 -36.15
N LEU A 7 16.38 -21.98 -35.05
CA LEU A 7 16.25 -21.03 -33.93
C LEU A 7 17.32 -21.23 -32.84
N GLN A 8 17.84 -22.45 -32.67
CA GLN A 8 18.84 -22.76 -31.64
C GLN A 8 20.24 -22.20 -31.97
N THR A 9 20.55 -21.98 -33.25
CA THR A 9 21.85 -21.47 -33.70
C THR A 9 21.96 -19.94 -33.69
N LYS A 10 20.85 -19.20 -33.57
CA LYS A 10 20.87 -17.72 -33.49
C LYS A 10 20.87 -17.16 -32.05
N ILE A 11 20.60 -17.99 -31.03
CA ILE A 11 20.63 -17.57 -29.62
C ILE A 11 22.04 -17.76 -29.00
N LEU A 12 22.93 -18.52 -29.64
CA LEU A 12 24.29 -18.81 -29.13
C LEU A 12 25.40 -17.86 -29.63
N ARG A 13 25.07 -16.74 -30.29
CA ARG A 13 26.05 -15.74 -30.76
C ARG A 13 26.15 -14.45 -29.94
N PHE A 14 25.41 -14.31 -28.83
CA PHE A 14 25.44 -13.09 -28.00
C PHE A 14 26.07 -13.23 -26.61
N THR A 15 26.80 -14.33 -26.34
CA THR A 15 27.45 -14.58 -25.03
C THR A 15 28.97 -14.67 -25.07
N LYS A 16 29.65 -14.14 -26.11
CA LYS A 16 31.10 -13.99 -26.10
C LYS A 16 31.55 -12.71 -26.82
N SER A 17 31.70 -11.62 -26.06
CA SER A 17 32.73 -10.59 -26.26
C SER A 17 32.63 -9.55 -25.14
N ASN A 18 33.27 -9.85 -24.00
CA ASN A 18 33.70 -8.85 -23.03
C ASN A 18 35.22 -8.81 -23.11
N GLU A 19 35.76 -8.09 -24.09
CA GLU A 19 37.16 -7.66 -24.12
C GLU A 19 37.20 -6.24 -24.73
N ASP A 20 37.99 -5.39 -24.05
CA ASP A 20 38.53 -4.09 -24.46
C ASP A 20 37.61 -2.88 -24.64
N ILE A 21 37.43 -2.13 -23.54
CA ILE A 21 37.35 -0.66 -23.58
C ILE A 21 38.44 -0.10 -22.65
N SER A 22 39.67 -0.17 -23.13
CA SER A 22 40.78 0.66 -22.66
C SER A 22 41.41 1.35 -23.87
N THR A 23 40.83 2.47 -24.31
CA THR A 23 41.45 3.44 -25.24
C THR A 23 40.51 4.63 -25.45
N LEU A 24 40.33 5.45 -24.42
CA LEU A 24 39.98 6.86 -24.61
C LEU A 24 40.86 7.67 -23.66
N GLY A 25 42.00 8.09 -24.20
CA GLY A 25 42.90 9.03 -23.54
C GLY A 25 42.26 10.42 -23.51
N LEU A 26 41.87 10.87 -22.32
CA LEU A 26 41.73 12.28 -21.99
C LEU A 26 42.43 12.50 -20.65
N GLY A 27 43.61 13.12 -20.71
CA GLY A 27 44.43 13.41 -19.56
C GLY A 27 43.87 14.57 -18.76
N ILE A 28 43.59 14.32 -17.47
CA ILE A 28 43.52 15.35 -16.42
C ILE A 28 44.17 14.71 -15.19
N GLN A 29 45.29 15.27 -14.72
CA GLN A 29 45.98 14.84 -13.50
C GLN A 29 45.14 15.19 -12.25
N PRO A 30 44.99 14.28 -11.27
CA PRO A 30 44.42 14.61 -9.97
C PRO A 30 45.49 15.15 -8.99
N PRO A 31 45.11 15.99 -7.99
CA PRO A 31 46.04 16.52 -6.99
C PRO A 31 46.54 15.44 -6.02
N SER A 32 47.80 15.56 -5.65
CA SER A 32 48.51 14.71 -4.69
C SER A 32 48.12 15.02 -3.24
N THR A 33 47.32 14.17 -2.62
CA THR A 33 47.29 13.93 -1.16
C THR A 33 46.79 12.51 -0.90
N PRO A 34 47.53 11.66 -0.15
CA PRO A 34 47.09 10.31 0.16
C PRO A 34 46.03 10.34 1.27
N VAL A 35 44.78 10.01 0.92
CA VAL A 35 43.76 9.62 1.91
C VAL A 35 43.80 8.10 2.00
N THR A 36 44.21 7.59 3.15
CA THR A 36 44.26 6.16 3.46
C THR A 36 42.86 5.54 3.40
N PRO A 37 42.58 4.53 2.56
CA PRO A 37 41.31 3.83 2.62
C PRO A 37 41.30 2.86 3.81
N LEU A 38 40.34 3.00 4.72
CA LEU A 38 39.97 1.95 5.66
C LEU A 38 39.22 0.85 4.89
N THR A 39 39.96 0.02 4.16
CA THR A 39 39.47 -1.25 3.62
C THR A 39 39.51 -2.32 4.73
N ALA A 40 38.44 -2.43 5.52
CA ALA A 40 38.07 -3.71 6.10
C ALA A 40 37.24 -4.44 5.04
N GLY A 41 37.91 -5.21 4.18
CA GLY A 41 37.27 -5.98 3.14
C GLY A 41 36.35 -7.04 3.73
N ILE A 42 35.03 -6.83 3.60
CA ILE A 42 34.09 -7.95 3.66
C ILE A 42 34.37 -8.79 2.43
N ASP A 43 34.96 -9.96 2.64
CA ASP A 43 35.15 -10.98 1.61
C ASP A 43 33.77 -11.37 1.05
N ARG A 44 33.42 -10.79 -0.10
CA ARG A 44 32.11 -10.91 -0.74
C ARG A 44 31.78 -12.34 -1.14
N GLU A 45 32.80 -13.18 -1.40
CA GLU A 45 32.60 -14.60 -1.66
C GLU A 45 32.29 -15.35 -0.37
N ARG A 46 33.04 -15.08 0.70
CA ARG A 46 32.81 -15.69 2.01
C ARG A 46 31.45 -15.30 2.60
N PHE A 47 31.00 -14.07 2.38
CA PHE A 47 29.66 -13.60 2.75
C PHE A 47 28.56 -14.32 1.94
N ARG A 48 28.72 -14.43 0.62
CA ARG A 48 27.79 -15.19 -0.25
C ARG A 48 27.70 -16.65 0.12
N ASP A 49 28.82 -17.29 0.43
CA ASP A 49 28.86 -18.70 0.84
C ASP A 49 28.27 -18.94 2.23
N LYS A 50 28.43 -17.98 3.15
CA LYS A 50 27.84 -18.05 4.49
C LYS A 50 26.32 -17.84 4.43
N ILE A 51 25.83 -16.89 3.63
CA ILE A 51 24.39 -16.73 3.33
C ILE A 51 23.85 -18.00 2.67
N ARG A 52 24.54 -18.53 1.64
CA ARG A 52 24.15 -19.81 0.99
C ARG A 52 24.03 -20.95 1.99
N ARG A 53 24.98 -21.12 2.92
CA ARG A 53 24.90 -22.16 3.96
C ARG A 53 23.72 -21.96 4.89
N VAL A 54 23.45 -20.73 5.34
CA VAL A 54 22.28 -20.43 6.18
C VAL A 54 20.99 -20.75 5.41
N THR A 55 20.87 -20.33 4.16
CA THR A 55 19.70 -20.61 3.32
C THR A 55 19.54 -22.10 2.95
N LEU A 56 20.65 -22.81 2.74
CA LEU A 56 20.64 -24.26 2.49
C LEU A 56 20.19 -25.04 3.72
N ASN A 57 20.64 -24.64 4.91
CA ASN A 57 20.22 -25.24 6.18
C ASN A 57 18.72 -25.03 6.44
N PHE A 58 18.18 -23.85 6.09
CA PHE A 58 16.73 -23.61 6.09
C PHE A 58 16.01 -24.54 5.11
N LYS A 59 16.53 -24.74 3.88
CA LYS A 59 15.93 -25.64 2.88
C LYS A 59 16.00 -27.13 3.24
N THR A 60 17.05 -27.59 3.94
CA THR A 60 17.14 -28.98 4.38
C THR A 60 16.19 -29.28 5.54
N SER A 61 16.01 -28.34 6.46
CA SER A 61 14.97 -28.42 7.51
C SER A 61 13.57 -28.57 6.89
N TRP A 62 13.26 -27.75 5.87
CA TRP A 62 12.00 -27.80 5.12
C TRP A 62 11.72 -29.11 4.36
N LYS A 63 12.74 -29.91 4.05
CA LYS A 63 12.57 -31.18 3.30
C LYS A 63 12.36 -32.39 4.21
N GLN A 64 12.63 -32.28 5.50
CA GLN A 64 12.76 -33.44 6.38
C GLN A 64 11.48 -33.83 7.13
N SER A 65 10.39 -33.08 6.99
CA SER A 65 9.21 -33.26 7.84
C SER A 65 7.93 -33.48 7.03
N ARG A 66 7.57 -34.76 6.87
CA ARG A 66 6.27 -35.22 6.38
C ARG A 66 5.60 -36.04 7.47
N SER A 67 4.98 -35.37 8.44
CA SER A 67 3.95 -35.95 9.32
C SER A 67 3.05 -34.84 9.86
N ASP A 68 1.75 -35.09 9.85
CA ASP A 68 0.66 -34.15 10.20
C ASP A 68 0.48 -33.93 11.72
N SER A 69 1.41 -34.40 12.57
CA SER A 69 1.24 -34.39 14.04
C SER A 69 1.88 -33.23 14.79
N ASP A 70 2.73 -32.41 14.16
CA ASP A 70 3.72 -31.63 14.92
C ASP A 70 3.55 -30.10 14.85
N LEU A 71 2.36 -29.58 14.51
CA LEU A 71 2.14 -28.14 14.32
C LEU A 71 2.62 -27.25 15.50
N ASP A 72 2.54 -27.73 16.74
CA ASP A 72 2.99 -27.01 17.94
C ASP A 72 4.54 -26.96 18.08
N GLU A 73 5.28 -27.94 17.53
CA GLU A 73 6.77 -27.95 17.55
C GLU A 73 7.36 -27.02 16.47
N TYR A 74 6.72 -26.90 15.30
CA TYR A 74 7.16 -26.00 14.23
C TYR A 74 7.19 -24.53 14.66
N GLU A 75 6.18 -24.09 15.41
CA GLU A 75 6.01 -22.69 15.80
C GLU A 75 7.07 -22.23 16.81
N THR A 76 7.51 -23.13 17.68
CA THR A 76 8.56 -22.84 18.68
C THR A 76 9.96 -22.84 18.04
N GLN A 77 10.15 -23.64 16.99
CA GLN A 77 11.39 -23.71 16.20
C GLN A 77 11.61 -22.42 15.39
N ASP A 78 10.58 -21.91 14.71
CA ASP A 78 10.67 -20.71 13.87
C ASP A 78 11.03 -19.44 14.67
N LEU A 79 10.47 -19.28 15.87
CA LEU A 79 10.81 -18.16 16.77
C LEU A 79 12.26 -18.26 17.29
N ASN A 80 12.72 -19.47 17.60
CA ASN A 80 14.10 -19.71 18.02
C ASN A 80 15.09 -19.51 16.87
N ASP A 81 14.73 -19.91 15.65
CA ASP A 81 15.53 -19.72 14.44
C ASP A 81 15.59 -18.24 14.04
N MET A 82 14.51 -17.48 14.20
CA MET A 82 14.50 -16.02 14.06
C MET A 82 15.40 -15.33 15.08
N ASN A 83 15.31 -15.69 16.37
CA ASN A 83 16.17 -15.12 17.40
C ASN A 83 17.65 -15.47 17.20
N LYS A 84 17.94 -16.69 16.74
CA LYS A 84 19.28 -17.13 16.37
C LYS A 84 19.80 -16.40 15.13
N PHE A 85 18.91 -16.10 14.18
CA PHE A 85 19.20 -15.32 12.99
C PHE A 85 19.56 -13.86 13.32
N PHE A 86 18.78 -13.17 14.15
CA PHE A 86 19.10 -11.80 14.59
C PHE A 86 20.46 -11.73 15.28
N ARG A 87 20.77 -12.69 16.16
CA ARG A 87 22.11 -12.80 16.77
C ARG A 87 23.21 -13.01 15.72
N SER A 88 22.97 -13.86 14.71
CA SER A 88 23.94 -14.10 13.63
C SER A 88 24.10 -12.90 12.67
N SER A 89 23.10 -12.02 12.57
CA SER A 89 23.15 -10.82 11.73
C SER A 89 24.12 -9.78 12.29
N ASP A 90 24.25 -9.73 13.62
CA ASP A 90 25.27 -8.95 14.32
C ASP A 90 26.67 -9.52 14.04
N ASP A 91 26.82 -10.86 14.06
CA ASP A 91 28.07 -11.56 13.71
C ASP A 91 28.48 -11.40 12.23
N LEU A 92 27.55 -10.99 11.36
CA LEU A 92 27.78 -10.69 9.94
C LEU A 92 28.13 -9.21 9.69
N GLY A 93 28.16 -8.38 10.74
CA GLY A 93 28.46 -6.95 10.62
C GLY A 93 27.37 -6.14 9.91
N LEU A 94 26.15 -6.69 9.77
CA LEU A 94 25.03 -5.96 9.17
C LEU A 94 24.58 -4.84 10.11
N GLN A 95 24.22 -3.66 9.59
CA GLN A 95 23.77 -2.51 10.38
C GLN A 95 22.54 -1.84 9.73
N GLY A 96 21.68 -1.23 10.54
CA GLY A 96 20.49 -0.50 10.05
C GLY A 96 19.54 -1.36 9.20
N SER A 97 19.07 -0.79 8.07
CA SER A 97 18.09 -1.41 7.17
C SER A 97 18.54 -2.74 6.55
N SER A 98 19.84 -3.00 6.48
CA SER A 98 20.41 -4.25 5.97
C SER A 98 20.12 -5.46 6.87
N LYS A 99 19.69 -5.23 8.12
CA LYS A 99 19.22 -6.29 9.04
C LYS A 99 17.75 -6.68 8.82
N LEU A 100 16.95 -5.78 8.24
CA LEU A 100 15.50 -5.94 8.17
C LEU A 100 15.02 -6.34 6.76
N TRP A 101 15.62 -5.76 5.72
CA TRP A 101 15.19 -5.98 4.34
C TRP A 101 16.37 -6.49 3.51
N PHE A 102 16.39 -7.76 3.14
CA PHE A 102 17.51 -8.37 2.42
C PHE A 102 17.35 -8.30 0.90
N GLY A 103 18.41 -7.87 0.21
CA GLY A 103 18.43 -7.85 -1.26
C GLY A 103 17.24 -7.09 -1.86
N LYS A 104 16.43 -7.81 -2.63
CA LYS A 104 15.24 -7.27 -3.30
C LYS A 104 14.17 -6.77 -2.34
N ASP A 105 14.15 -7.21 -1.09
CA ASP A 105 13.16 -6.75 -0.10
C ASP A 105 13.37 -5.26 0.28
N TYR A 106 14.57 -4.71 0.04
CA TYR A 106 14.78 -3.26 0.09
C TYR A 106 14.39 -2.63 -1.24
N ALA A 107 13.17 -2.11 -1.31
CA ALA A 107 12.57 -1.61 -2.55
C ALA A 107 12.07 -0.16 -2.43
N ASN A 108 12.07 0.53 -3.56
CA ASN A 108 11.38 1.80 -3.78
C ASN A 108 10.74 1.78 -5.18
N PHE A 109 9.44 1.50 -5.22
CA PHE A 109 8.70 1.23 -6.46
C PHE A 109 8.47 2.48 -7.34
N LEU A 110 8.66 3.68 -6.80
CA LEU A 110 8.63 4.90 -7.61
C LEU A 110 9.90 5.04 -8.47
N LEU A 111 11.02 4.54 -7.96
CA LEU A 111 12.32 4.65 -8.60
C LEU A 111 12.63 3.45 -9.49
N ARG A 112 12.30 2.24 -9.03
CA ARG A 112 12.65 1.01 -9.75
C ARG A 112 11.74 -0.15 -9.36
N ASP A 113 11.18 -0.80 -10.37
CA ASP A 113 10.40 -2.02 -10.19
C ASP A 113 11.31 -3.26 -10.05
N PHE A 114 10.75 -4.37 -9.59
CA PHE A 114 11.48 -5.64 -9.42
C PHE A 114 12.04 -6.16 -10.73
N ARG A 115 13.31 -6.57 -10.69
CA ARG A 115 14.03 -7.23 -11.80
C ARG A 115 14.85 -8.39 -11.28
N ASN A 116 15.14 -9.36 -12.15
CA ASN A 116 16.03 -10.50 -11.84
C ASN A 116 15.66 -11.22 -10.54
N LEU A 117 14.38 -11.56 -10.33
CA LEU A 117 13.89 -12.18 -9.08
C LEU A 117 14.53 -13.54 -8.76
N ASP A 118 15.21 -14.16 -9.72
CA ASP A 118 16.11 -15.31 -9.54
C ASP A 118 17.31 -15.02 -8.62
N GLN A 119 17.62 -13.73 -8.38
CA GLN A 119 18.68 -13.25 -7.51
C GLN A 119 18.09 -12.43 -6.34
N PRO A 120 17.49 -13.08 -5.32
CA PRO A 120 16.72 -12.41 -4.27
C PRO A 120 17.58 -11.61 -3.28
N PHE A 121 18.84 -12.00 -3.08
CA PHE A 121 19.75 -11.36 -2.11
C PHE A 121 20.60 -10.23 -2.72
N ILE A 122 20.36 -9.87 -3.97
CA ILE A 122 21.03 -8.75 -4.63
C ILE A 122 20.10 -7.55 -4.57
N ASP A 123 20.63 -6.41 -4.13
CA ASP A 123 19.85 -5.18 -4.08
C ASP A 123 19.44 -4.73 -5.48
N ILE A 124 18.20 -4.24 -5.61
CA ILE A 124 17.81 -3.51 -6.81
C ILE A 124 18.24 -2.07 -6.76
N ILE A 125 18.44 -1.44 -5.61
CA ILE A 125 18.76 -0.01 -5.47
C ILE A 125 19.93 0.17 -4.50
N ASP A 126 20.69 1.27 -4.64
CA ASP A 126 21.81 1.55 -3.75
C ASP A 126 21.30 2.11 -2.40
N ARG A 127 21.49 1.33 -1.35
CA ARG A 127 21.04 1.63 0.01
C ARG A 127 21.72 2.83 0.66
N ASN A 128 22.88 3.26 0.14
CA ASN A 128 23.62 4.38 0.71
C ASN A 128 23.07 5.74 0.27
N THR A 129 22.35 5.75 -0.86
CA THR A 129 21.89 6.95 -1.57
C THR A 129 20.39 6.98 -1.80
N THR A 130 19.72 5.83 -1.75
CA THR A 130 18.28 5.71 -2.05
C THR A 130 17.52 5.15 -0.84
N PRO A 131 16.61 5.92 -0.22
CA PRO A 131 15.77 5.38 0.83
C PRO A 131 14.76 4.37 0.26
N ARG A 132 14.48 3.31 1.01
CA ARG A 132 13.32 2.44 0.72
C ARG A 132 12.04 3.25 0.80
N MET A 133 11.01 2.82 0.08
CA MET A 133 9.66 3.33 0.26
C MET A 133 8.97 2.53 1.36
N PRO A 134 8.58 3.15 2.49
CA PRO A 134 7.78 2.47 3.51
C PRO A 134 6.46 1.94 2.94
N TRP A 135 5.98 0.83 3.48
CA TRP A 135 4.78 0.14 3.03
C TRP A 135 3.81 0.05 4.21
N HIS A 136 2.67 0.71 4.09
CA HIS A 136 1.59 0.71 5.08
C HIS A 136 0.44 -0.14 4.54
N ASP A 137 0.02 -1.15 5.30
CA ASP A 137 -1.00 -2.10 4.87
C ASP A 137 -1.73 -2.71 6.07
N ILE A 138 -2.89 -3.33 5.80
CA ILE A 138 -3.78 -3.91 6.81
C ILE A 138 -4.09 -5.36 6.44
N GLY A 139 -3.84 -6.26 7.39
CA GLY A 139 -4.24 -7.67 7.31
C GLY A 139 -5.27 -8.02 8.37
N GLY A 140 -6.16 -8.96 8.05
CA GLY A 140 -7.10 -9.54 9.00
C GLY A 140 -6.81 -11.02 9.22
N PHE A 141 -6.95 -11.49 10.46
CA PHE A 141 -6.89 -12.90 10.81
C PHE A 141 -8.24 -13.36 11.34
N ILE A 142 -8.77 -14.46 10.80
CA ILE A 142 -9.99 -15.11 11.29
C ILE A 142 -9.75 -16.60 11.47
N TYR A 143 -10.49 -17.21 12.39
CA TYR A 143 -10.49 -18.66 12.63
C TYR A 143 -11.93 -19.19 12.67
N GLY A 144 -12.08 -20.52 12.73
CA GLY A 144 -13.40 -21.15 12.81
C GLY A 144 -14.18 -21.09 11.48
N ALA A 145 -15.48 -20.78 11.54
CA ALA A 145 -16.38 -20.87 10.40
C ALA A 145 -16.01 -19.91 9.25
N GLY A 146 -15.70 -18.64 9.55
CA GLY A 146 -15.32 -17.67 8.52
C GLY A 146 -14.04 -18.07 7.77
N ALA A 147 -13.06 -18.67 8.46
CA ALA A 147 -11.87 -19.21 7.82
C ALA A 147 -12.19 -20.35 6.84
N ARG A 148 -13.22 -21.16 7.12
CA ARG A 148 -13.69 -22.20 6.19
C ARG A 148 -14.37 -21.60 4.96
N ASP A 149 -15.02 -20.44 5.07
CA ASP A 149 -15.61 -19.75 3.92
C ASP A 149 -14.53 -19.25 2.96
N LEU A 150 -13.45 -18.66 3.48
CA LEU A 150 -12.27 -18.32 2.67
C LEU A 150 -11.62 -19.58 2.06
N SER A 151 -11.55 -20.68 2.83
CA SER A 151 -11.02 -21.96 2.32
C SER A 151 -11.88 -22.51 1.18
N ARG A 152 -13.22 -22.40 1.27
CA ARG A 152 -14.14 -22.79 0.18
C ARG A 152 -13.87 -21.99 -1.09
N HIS A 153 -13.67 -20.67 -0.98
CA HIS A 153 -13.30 -19.85 -2.14
C HIS A 153 -11.99 -20.33 -2.78
N PHE A 154 -10.96 -20.65 -1.98
CA PHE A 154 -9.71 -21.21 -2.50
C PHE A 154 -9.93 -22.54 -3.22
N GLN A 155 -10.70 -23.45 -2.64
CA GLN A 155 -10.97 -24.77 -3.22
C GLN A 155 -11.78 -24.69 -4.51
N GLU A 156 -12.77 -23.79 -4.58
CA GLU A 156 -13.52 -23.52 -5.79
C GLU A 156 -12.57 -23.09 -6.93
N ARG A 157 -11.72 -22.09 -6.67
CA ARG A 157 -10.73 -21.61 -7.66
C ARG A 157 -9.73 -22.68 -8.04
N TRP A 158 -9.21 -23.44 -7.07
CA TRP A 158 -8.27 -24.53 -7.32
C TRP A 158 -8.89 -25.59 -8.23
N ASN A 159 -10.10 -26.07 -7.90
CA ASN A 159 -10.80 -27.08 -8.67
C ASN A 159 -11.18 -26.57 -10.06
N PHE A 160 -11.57 -25.30 -10.18
CA PHE A 160 -11.80 -24.65 -11.46
C PHE A 160 -10.54 -24.63 -12.32
N VAL A 161 -9.40 -24.17 -11.81
CA VAL A 161 -8.12 -24.16 -12.55
C VAL A 161 -7.68 -25.58 -12.91
N LYS A 162 -7.77 -26.52 -11.98
CA LYS A 162 -7.45 -27.93 -12.22
C LYS A 162 -8.27 -28.46 -13.38
N ARG A 163 -9.59 -28.29 -13.35
CA ARG A 163 -10.50 -28.78 -14.40
C ARG A 163 -10.17 -28.20 -15.78
N ASN A 164 -9.74 -26.94 -15.85
CA ASN A 164 -9.49 -26.25 -17.11
C ASN A 164 -8.07 -26.46 -17.68
N LYS A 165 -7.05 -26.67 -16.83
CA LYS A 165 -5.65 -26.70 -17.27
C LYS A 165 -4.96 -28.06 -17.10
N VAL A 166 -5.28 -28.79 -16.04
CA VAL A 166 -4.52 -29.98 -15.60
C VAL A 166 -5.47 -31.06 -15.03
N LYS A 167 -6.57 -31.32 -15.74
CA LYS A 167 -7.67 -32.16 -15.27
C LYS A 167 -7.19 -33.55 -14.85
N ASP A 168 -6.41 -34.18 -15.72
CA ASP A 168 -5.97 -35.57 -15.57
C ASP A 168 -4.59 -35.70 -14.86
N ASP A 169 -3.98 -34.57 -14.45
CA ASP A 169 -2.73 -34.59 -13.69
C ASP A 169 -3.00 -34.87 -12.20
N HIS A 170 -2.64 -36.06 -11.75
CA HIS A 170 -2.85 -36.52 -10.38
C HIS A 170 -1.95 -35.84 -9.34
N ARG A 171 -0.90 -35.12 -9.76
CA ARG A 171 -0.05 -34.33 -8.83
C ARG A 171 -0.82 -33.17 -8.19
N TYR A 172 -1.90 -32.74 -8.83
CA TYR A 172 -2.80 -31.71 -8.35
C TYR A 172 -4.14 -32.37 -7.99
N PRO A 173 -4.41 -32.71 -6.73
CA PRO A 173 -5.67 -33.36 -6.35
C PRO A 173 -6.85 -32.38 -6.43
N PHE A 174 -8.08 -32.88 -6.60
CA PHE A 174 -9.26 -32.05 -6.30
C PHE A 174 -9.36 -31.84 -4.80
N LEU A 175 -9.73 -30.63 -4.39
CA LEU A 175 -9.90 -30.27 -2.99
C LEU A 175 -11.38 -30.37 -2.59
N LEU A 176 -11.63 -30.80 -1.36
CA LEU A 176 -12.97 -30.93 -0.81
C LEU A 176 -13.13 -30.02 0.42
N PRO A 177 -14.30 -29.39 0.61
CA PRO A 177 -14.55 -28.56 1.77
C PRO A 177 -14.65 -29.41 3.03
N LYS A 178 -14.00 -28.95 4.10
CA LYS A 178 -14.25 -29.49 5.43
C LYS A 178 -15.67 -29.12 5.86
N ALA A 179 -16.40 -30.09 6.41
CA ALA A 179 -17.76 -29.90 6.92
C ALA A 179 -17.80 -28.79 7.99
N TYR A 180 -18.93 -28.09 8.08
CA TYR A 180 -19.22 -27.20 9.22
C TYR A 180 -19.54 -28.03 10.47
N GLY A 181 -19.40 -27.47 11.67
CA GLY A 181 -19.77 -28.12 12.93
C GLY A 181 -18.61 -28.72 13.74
N ASN A 182 -17.50 -29.11 13.11
CA ASN A 182 -16.31 -29.48 13.87
C ASN A 182 -15.75 -28.25 14.60
N TYR A 183 -15.49 -28.34 15.90
CA TYR A 183 -14.82 -27.27 16.65
C TYR A 183 -13.42 -27.04 16.07
N THR A 184 -13.03 -25.78 15.88
CA THR A 184 -11.66 -25.40 15.54
C THR A 184 -11.20 -24.39 16.57
N PRO A 185 -10.30 -24.78 17.49
CA PRO A 185 -9.79 -23.85 18.48
C PRO A 185 -9.05 -22.70 17.80
N CYS A 186 -9.07 -21.53 18.42
CA CYS A 186 -8.18 -20.45 18.04
C CYS A 186 -6.72 -20.92 18.23
N PRO A 187 -5.80 -20.67 17.28
CA PRO A 187 -4.39 -20.98 17.48
C PRO A 187 -3.82 -20.29 18.73
N LYS A 188 -2.99 -21.00 19.51
CA LYS A 188 -2.49 -20.54 20.81
C LYS A 188 -1.64 -19.27 20.74
N LEU A 189 -0.95 -19.03 19.62
CA LEU A 189 -0.17 -17.82 19.36
C LEU A 189 -1.02 -16.53 19.32
N ILE A 190 -2.33 -16.67 19.08
CA ILE A 190 -3.24 -15.53 19.00
C ILE A 190 -3.83 -15.27 20.39
N THR A 191 -3.16 -14.39 21.14
CA THR A 191 -3.51 -14.07 22.53
C THR A 191 -4.52 -12.93 22.67
N ASN A 192 -4.72 -12.12 21.62
CA ASN A 192 -5.52 -10.90 21.66
C ASN A 192 -6.65 -10.87 20.60
N ALA A 193 -7.25 -12.02 20.30
CA ALA A 193 -8.42 -12.07 19.43
C ALA A 193 -9.62 -11.36 20.06
N ILE A 194 -10.41 -10.66 19.26
CA ILE A 194 -11.66 -10.02 19.67
C ILE A 194 -12.81 -10.71 18.92
N ASN A 195 -13.89 -11.06 19.63
CA ASN A 195 -15.03 -11.70 18.99
C ASN A 195 -15.79 -10.71 18.10
N CYS A 196 -15.93 -11.10 16.84
CA CYS A 196 -16.73 -10.38 15.84
C CYS A 196 -17.64 -11.37 15.12
N SER A 197 -18.80 -10.90 14.66
CA SER A 197 -19.52 -11.57 13.58
C SER A 197 -18.76 -11.29 12.29
N VAL A 198 -18.41 -12.33 11.54
CA VAL A 198 -17.61 -12.20 10.32
C VAL A 198 -18.33 -12.76 9.11
N GLN A 199 -18.16 -12.10 7.97
CA GLN A 199 -18.66 -12.58 6.69
C GLN A 199 -17.59 -12.39 5.61
N ALA A 200 -17.26 -13.48 4.92
CA ALA A 200 -16.40 -13.44 3.76
C ALA A 200 -17.15 -12.85 2.55
N LEU A 201 -16.47 -11.99 1.81
CA LEU A 201 -16.96 -11.27 0.63
C LEU A 201 -15.93 -11.46 -0.49
N ARG A 202 -16.39 -11.38 -1.74
CA ARG A 202 -15.51 -11.53 -2.91
C ARG A 202 -16.01 -10.76 -4.13
N SER A 203 -15.08 -10.45 -5.01
CA SER A 203 -15.36 -10.03 -6.38
C SER A 203 -14.89 -11.15 -7.29
N VAL A 204 -15.81 -11.84 -7.96
CA VAL A 204 -15.48 -12.96 -8.86
C VAL A 204 -16.47 -13.04 -10.00
N GLY A 205 -16.05 -13.66 -11.10
CA GLY A 205 -16.90 -13.89 -12.26
C GLY A 205 -16.56 -15.18 -12.98
N LYS A 206 -17.18 -15.36 -14.15
CA LYS A 206 -17.06 -16.58 -14.96
C LYS A 206 -15.62 -16.97 -15.28
N TRP A 207 -14.75 -15.99 -15.55
CA TRP A 207 -13.37 -16.27 -15.93
C TRP A 207 -12.50 -16.71 -14.73
N SER A 208 -12.83 -16.25 -13.51
CA SER A 208 -12.00 -16.45 -12.32
C SER A 208 -12.38 -17.68 -11.48
N THR A 209 -13.67 -18.01 -11.42
CA THR A 209 -14.21 -19.15 -10.62
C THR A 209 -15.15 -20.05 -11.42
N GLY A 210 -15.60 -19.64 -12.61
CA GLY A 210 -16.55 -20.41 -13.42
C GLY A 210 -18.02 -20.19 -13.08
N ILE A 211 -18.34 -19.24 -12.18
CA ILE A 211 -19.73 -18.90 -11.83
C ILE A 211 -20.45 -18.19 -12.99
N HIS A 212 -21.78 -18.30 -13.05
CA HIS A 212 -22.57 -17.76 -14.16
C HIS A 212 -22.78 -16.24 -14.05
N GLU A 213 -23.13 -15.77 -12.86
CA GLU A 213 -23.32 -14.36 -12.54
C GLU A 213 -22.13 -13.86 -11.73
N ASN A 214 -21.69 -12.62 -11.99
CA ASN A 214 -20.61 -12.04 -11.22
C ASN A 214 -21.06 -11.79 -9.79
N GLU A 215 -20.22 -12.16 -8.85
CA GLU A 215 -20.39 -11.77 -7.46
C GLU A 215 -19.63 -10.46 -7.22
N ILE A 216 -20.35 -9.47 -6.67
CA ILE A 216 -19.85 -8.14 -6.32
C ILE A 216 -20.12 -7.82 -4.84
N SER A 217 -20.05 -8.86 -3.98
CA SER A 217 -20.44 -8.77 -2.58
C SER A 217 -19.59 -7.76 -1.79
N ILE A 218 -18.34 -7.55 -2.20
CA ILE A 218 -17.46 -6.51 -1.64
C ILE A 218 -18.03 -5.10 -1.89
N GLN A 219 -18.39 -4.78 -3.15
CA GLN A 219 -18.95 -3.47 -3.49
C GLN A 219 -20.26 -3.23 -2.74
N ASN A 220 -21.14 -4.23 -2.71
CA ASN A 220 -22.43 -4.14 -2.03
C ASN A 220 -22.25 -3.84 -0.54
N ALA A 221 -21.33 -4.53 0.14
CA ALA A 221 -21.01 -4.28 1.54
C ALA A 221 -20.41 -2.88 1.76
N PHE A 222 -19.49 -2.44 0.89
CA PHE A 222 -18.88 -1.11 1.00
C PHE A 222 -19.96 0.00 0.89
N ILE A 223 -20.86 -0.10 -0.09
CA ILE A 223 -21.97 0.83 -0.27
C ILE A 223 -22.94 0.79 0.92
N ASP A 224 -23.30 -0.40 1.41
CA ASP A 224 -24.16 -0.58 2.58
C ASP A 224 -23.55 0.08 3.83
N MET A 225 -22.26 -0.15 4.07
CA MET A 225 -21.54 0.45 5.20
C MET A 225 -21.56 1.98 5.13
N ILE A 226 -21.31 2.58 3.96
CA ILE A 226 -21.37 4.05 3.80
C ILE A 226 -22.80 4.55 4.01
N ALA A 227 -23.79 3.92 3.38
CA ALA A 227 -25.17 4.37 3.41
C ALA A 227 -25.76 4.38 4.83
N ASN A 228 -25.35 3.41 5.67
CA ASN A 228 -25.83 3.25 7.04
C ASN A 228 -24.95 3.91 8.10
N ALA A 229 -23.84 4.55 7.72
CA ALA A 229 -22.96 5.26 8.65
C ALA A 229 -23.71 6.39 9.37
N LYS A 230 -23.51 6.58 10.67
CA LYS A 230 -24.19 7.58 11.49
C LYS A 230 -23.28 8.76 11.82
N TYR A 231 -22.02 8.50 12.13
CA TYR A 231 -21.08 9.50 12.64
C TYR A 231 -19.90 9.70 11.70
N TYR A 232 -19.26 8.63 11.25
CA TYR A 232 -18.13 8.76 10.33
C TYR A 232 -17.82 7.51 9.52
N VAL A 233 -17.04 7.75 8.47
CA VAL A 233 -16.42 6.73 7.63
C VAL A 233 -14.92 7.00 7.59
N TYR A 234 -14.10 5.98 7.85
CA TYR A 234 -12.66 6.00 7.67
C TYR A 234 -12.26 5.01 6.60
N ILE A 235 -11.56 5.46 5.56
CA ILE A 235 -11.12 4.65 4.42
C ILE A 235 -9.61 4.74 4.31
N GLU A 236 -8.95 3.59 4.18
CA GLU A 236 -7.61 3.53 3.60
C GLU A 236 -7.67 2.73 2.30
N SER A 237 -7.23 3.32 1.19
CA SER A 237 -7.20 2.62 -0.10
C SER A 237 -6.04 3.06 -0.96
N GLN A 238 -5.41 2.11 -1.64
CA GLN A 238 -4.33 2.38 -2.61
C GLN A 238 -4.80 3.23 -3.80
N PHE A 239 -6.06 3.07 -4.21
CA PHE A 239 -6.67 3.82 -5.30
C PHE A 239 -8.00 4.40 -4.85
N PHE A 240 -8.36 5.55 -5.41
CA PHE A 240 -9.68 6.14 -5.25
C PHE A 240 -10.20 6.56 -6.63
N ILE A 241 -10.65 5.58 -7.40
CA ILE A 241 -11.20 5.73 -8.75
C ILE A 241 -12.69 5.42 -8.71
N SER A 242 -13.49 6.46 -8.50
CA SER A 242 -14.95 6.39 -8.42
C SER A 242 -15.53 7.77 -8.72
N LEU A 243 -16.59 7.83 -9.54
CA LEU A 243 -17.18 9.08 -10.00
C LEU A 243 -18.68 9.12 -9.69
N VAL A 244 -19.19 10.31 -9.40
CA VAL A 244 -20.62 10.50 -9.09
C VAL A 244 -21.42 10.57 -10.39
N GLY A 245 -22.26 9.56 -10.65
CA GLY A 245 -23.13 9.49 -11.82
C GLY A 245 -22.39 9.45 -13.17
N ASP A 246 -21.23 8.78 -13.24
CA ASP A 246 -20.51 8.53 -14.49
C ASP A 246 -20.86 7.17 -15.10
N SER A 247 -20.81 7.06 -16.43
CA SER A 247 -21.12 5.82 -17.14
C SER A 247 -19.90 4.94 -17.41
N ASN A 248 -18.68 5.51 -17.38
CA ASN A 248 -17.44 4.78 -17.70
C ASN A 248 -16.80 4.17 -16.45
N VAL A 249 -16.86 4.88 -15.32
CA VAL A 249 -16.50 4.37 -13.99
C VAL A 249 -17.79 3.97 -13.28
N ARG A 250 -18.03 2.67 -13.13
CA ARG A 250 -19.35 2.11 -12.77
C ARG A 250 -19.52 1.82 -11.28
N ASN A 251 -18.43 1.73 -10.52
CA ASN A 251 -18.53 1.44 -9.09
C ASN A 251 -19.24 2.56 -8.31
N GLY A 252 -20.10 2.19 -7.36
CA GLY A 252 -20.99 3.13 -6.67
C GLY A 252 -20.41 3.83 -5.42
N ILE A 253 -19.10 3.79 -5.20
CA ILE A 253 -18.50 4.26 -3.94
C ILE A 253 -18.61 5.78 -3.78
N ALA A 254 -18.27 6.56 -4.81
CA ALA A 254 -18.39 8.02 -4.77
C ALA A 254 -19.85 8.47 -4.69
N ASP A 255 -20.78 7.77 -5.36
CA ASP A 255 -22.22 8.03 -5.24
C ASP A 255 -22.74 7.79 -3.83
N ALA A 256 -22.29 6.71 -3.17
CA ALA A 256 -22.67 6.43 -1.78
C ALA A 256 -22.16 7.51 -0.82
N LEU A 257 -20.89 7.92 -0.94
CA LEU A 257 -20.29 8.99 -0.14
C LEU A 257 -21.00 10.32 -0.37
N PHE A 258 -21.24 10.68 -1.63
CA PHE A 258 -21.96 11.90 -2.00
C PHE A 258 -23.35 11.94 -1.35
N LYS A 259 -24.15 10.88 -1.53
CA LYS A 259 -25.51 10.79 -0.96
C LYS A 259 -25.48 10.88 0.56
N ARG A 260 -24.56 10.18 1.23
CA ARG A 260 -24.49 10.14 2.69
C ARG A 260 -24.08 11.50 3.28
N ILE A 261 -23.11 12.18 2.68
CA ILE A 261 -22.65 13.51 3.11
C ILE A 261 -23.75 14.56 2.89
N VAL A 262 -24.40 14.56 1.72
CA VAL A 262 -25.52 15.47 1.44
C VAL A 262 -26.65 15.27 2.44
N LYS A 263 -26.98 14.01 2.77
CA LYS A 263 -27.95 13.70 3.83
C LYS A 263 -27.53 14.29 5.18
N ALA A 264 -26.29 14.08 5.63
CA ALA A 264 -25.79 14.66 6.89
C ALA A 264 -25.88 16.19 6.89
N HIS A 265 -25.60 16.83 5.76
CA HIS A 265 -25.71 18.27 5.61
C HIS A 265 -27.15 18.76 5.76
N GLN A 266 -28.09 18.12 5.05
CA GLN A 266 -29.52 18.43 5.11
C GLN A 266 -30.08 18.24 6.52
N ASP A 267 -29.67 17.15 7.19
CA ASP A 267 -30.09 16.81 8.54
C ASP A 267 -29.34 17.61 9.64
N LYS A 268 -28.38 18.48 9.25
CA LYS A 268 -27.51 19.27 10.13
C LYS A 268 -26.74 18.41 11.14
N GLU A 269 -26.36 17.20 10.74
CA GLU A 269 -25.59 16.26 11.53
C GLU A 269 -24.08 16.53 11.42
N THR A 270 -23.36 16.26 12.51
CA THR A 270 -21.89 16.15 12.45
C THR A 270 -21.54 14.80 11.83
N PHE A 271 -20.99 14.83 10.62
CA PHE A 271 -20.56 13.64 9.90
C PHE A 271 -19.18 13.85 9.28
N ARG A 272 -18.26 12.89 9.45
CA ARG A 272 -16.88 12.98 8.93
C ARG A 272 -16.53 11.82 8.02
N VAL A 273 -15.77 12.10 6.98
CA VAL A 273 -15.15 11.10 6.11
C VAL A 273 -13.66 11.38 6.05
N TYR A 274 -12.88 10.37 6.42
CA TYR A 274 -11.43 10.37 6.35
C TYR A 274 -11.01 9.42 5.24
N VAL A 275 -10.24 9.92 4.26
CA VAL A 275 -9.69 9.06 3.20
C VAL A 275 -8.18 9.16 3.20
N VAL A 276 -7.49 8.07 3.54
CA VAL A 276 -6.02 7.97 3.50
C VAL A 276 -5.61 7.13 2.30
N MET A 277 -4.75 7.66 1.45
CA MET A 277 -4.34 7.04 0.20
C MET A 277 -2.89 7.40 -0.14
N PRO A 278 -2.20 6.69 -1.05
CA PRO A 278 -0.83 7.02 -1.36
C PRO A 278 -0.78 8.38 -2.08
N LEU A 279 0.23 9.19 -1.74
CA LEU A 279 0.46 10.51 -2.36
C LEU A 279 0.71 10.38 -3.88
N MET A 280 1.30 9.28 -4.32
CA MET A 280 1.55 8.97 -5.71
C MET A 280 1.29 7.48 -5.97
N PRO A 281 0.80 7.10 -7.16
CA PRO A 281 0.69 5.70 -7.55
C PRO A 281 2.07 5.02 -7.56
N GLY A 282 2.18 3.78 -7.07
CA GLY A 282 3.45 3.05 -6.95
C GLY A 282 3.90 2.41 -8.27
N PHE A 283 4.19 3.23 -9.28
CA PHE A 283 4.74 2.80 -10.57
C PHE A 283 6.09 3.48 -10.83
N GLU A 284 7.03 2.74 -11.44
CA GLU A 284 8.34 3.25 -11.82
C GLU A 284 8.19 4.43 -12.80
N GLY A 285 8.73 5.60 -12.45
CA GLY A 285 8.82 6.72 -13.36
C GLY A 285 8.76 8.10 -12.72
N GLN A 286 9.09 9.12 -13.52
CA GLN A 286 9.00 10.53 -13.12
C GLN A 286 7.92 11.24 -13.96
N TYR A 287 7.06 12.04 -13.31
CA TYR A 287 6.05 12.86 -13.97
C TYR A 287 6.66 13.69 -15.12
N GLY A 288 5.98 13.68 -16.27
CA GLY A 288 6.43 14.37 -17.49
C GLY A 288 7.46 13.59 -18.32
N SER A 289 7.93 12.43 -17.85
CA SER A 289 8.77 11.53 -18.65
C SER A 289 7.93 10.51 -19.43
N SER A 290 8.49 10.01 -20.54
CA SER A 290 7.86 8.95 -21.37
C SER A 290 7.76 7.59 -20.68
N LYS A 291 8.48 7.38 -19.56
CA LYS A 291 8.43 6.15 -18.76
C LYS A 291 7.32 6.15 -17.71
N ALA A 292 6.67 7.29 -17.48
CA ALA A 292 5.70 7.48 -16.41
C ALA A 292 4.23 7.46 -16.89
N THR A 293 3.92 6.78 -17.99
CA THR A 293 2.57 6.79 -18.57
C THR A 293 1.54 6.16 -17.62
N ALA A 294 1.86 5.01 -17.01
CA ALA A 294 0.98 4.36 -16.02
C ALA A 294 0.80 5.23 -14.76
N LEU A 295 1.89 5.79 -14.24
CA LEU A 295 1.86 6.75 -13.13
C LEU A 295 0.89 7.91 -13.43
N GLN A 296 1.04 8.56 -14.58
CA GLN A 296 0.21 9.69 -14.99
C GLN A 296 -1.25 9.30 -15.24
N ALA A 297 -1.51 8.14 -15.86
CA ALA A 297 -2.85 7.65 -16.12
C ALA A 297 -3.63 7.38 -14.82
N ILE A 298 -3.00 6.73 -13.84
CA ILE A 298 -3.66 6.49 -12.55
C ILE A 298 -3.82 7.80 -11.75
N THR A 299 -2.83 8.70 -11.80
CA THR A 299 -2.96 10.04 -11.21
C THR A 299 -4.12 10.82 -11.84
N HIS A 300 -4.34 10.73 -13.15
CA HIS A 300 -5.50 11.29 -13.82
C HIS A 300 -6.82 10.79 -13.21
N TRP A 301 -6.99 9.47 -13.11
CA TRP A 301 -8.25 8.88 -12.63
C TRP A 301 -8.51 9.12 -11.14
N ASN A 302 -7.47 9.10 -10.30
CA ASN A 302 -7.58 9.49 -8.91
C ASN A 302 -8.05 10.96 -8.79
N TYR A 303 -7.38 11.89 -9.48
CA TYR A 303 -7.79 13.30 -9.38
C TYR A 303 -9.14 13.58 -10.02
N ARG A 304 -9.50 12.91 -11.11
CA ARG A 304 -10.83 13.04 -11.72
C ARG A 304 -11.93 12.61 -10.74
N SER A 305 -11.66 11.58 -9.94
CA SER A 305 -12.58 11.08 -8.91
C SER A 305 -12.68 12.03 -7.71
N ILE A 306 -11.55 12.62 -7.30
CA ILE A 306 -11.45 13.42 -6.07
C ILE A 306 -11.83 14.89 -6.31
N SER A 307 -11.07 15.60 -7.16
CA SER A 307 -11.06 17.07 -7.20
C SER A 307 -11.18 17.70 -8.60
N GLN A 308 -10.92 16.95 -9.68
CA GLN A 308 -10.80 17.50 -11.03
C GLN A 308 -12.02 17.13 -11.90
N GLY A 309 -12.70 18.16 -12.42
CA GLY A 309 -13.87 18.00 -13.27
C GLY A 309 -15.20 18.02 -12.51
N GLN A 310 -16.29 18.27 -13.25
CA GLN A 310 -17.61 18.54 -12.66
C GLN A 310 -18.27 17.32 -12.00
N GLN A 311 -17.82 16.11 -12.35
CA GLN A 311 -18.28 14.83 -11.77
C GLN A 311 -17.41 14.36 -10.59
N SER A 312 -16.31 15.07 -10.29
CA SER A 312 -15.49 14.73 -9.12
C SER A 312 -16.28 14.89 -7.82
N LEU A 313 -15.97 14.07 -6.82
CA LEU A 313 -16.69 14.04 -5.56
C LEU A 313 -16.69 15.42 -4.87
N LEU A 314 -15.53 16.09 -4.79
CA LEU A 314 -15.44 17.40 -4.14
C LEU A 314 -16.20 18.48 -4.92
N ALA A 315 -16.14 18.49 -6.26
CA ALA A 315 -16.89 19.46 -7.07
C ALA A 315 -18.41 19.27 -6.95
N ARG A 316 -18.86 18.02 -6.88
CA ARG A 316 -20.27 17.67 -6.66
C ARG A 316 -20.74 18.08 -5.27
N LEU A 317 -19.97 17.75 -4.23
CA LEU A 317 -20.29 18.14 -2.86
C LEU A 317 -20.32 19.65 -2.68
N ALA A 318 -19.37 20.38 -3.26
CA ALA A 318 -19.31 21.83 -3.12
C ALA A 318 -20.57 22.55 -3.62
N LYS A 319 -21.27 21.97 -4.63
CA LYS A 319 -22.55 22.49 -5.11
C LYS A 319 -23.71 22.30 -4.13
N GLU A 320 -23.68 21.22 -3.33
CA GLU A 320 -24.78 20.85 -2.43
C GLU A 320 -24.55 21.34 -0.98
N VAL A 321 -23.30 21.31 -0.51
CA VAL A 321 -22.96 21.57 0.90
C VAL A 321 -22.03 22.78 1.11
N GLY A 322 -21.62 23.45 0.03
CA GLY A 322 -20.69 24.58 0.06
C GLY A 322 -19.25 24.13 0.30
N ASP A 323 -18.81 24.11 1.56
CA ASP A 323 -17.48 23.63 1.90
C ASP A 323 -17.48 22.12 2.15
N ALA A 324 -17.05 21.36 1.14
CA ALA A 324 -16.92 19.91 1.22
C ALA A 324 -15.91 19.47 2.32
N HIS A 325 -14.90 20.29 2.64
CA HIS A 325 -13.89 19.95 3.65
C HIS A 325 -14.41 19.97 5.08
N LYS A 326 -15.63 20.47 5.30
CA LYS A 326 -16.35 20.24 6.56
C LYS A 326 -16.67 18.75 6.76
N TYR A 327 -16.86 17.99 5.69
CA TYR A 327 -17.31 16.60 5.76
C TYR A 327 -16.24 15.61 5.31
N ILE A 328 -15.47 15.91 4.26
CA ILE A 328 -14.51 14.97 3.68
C ILE A 328 -13.18 15.65 3.33
N CYS A 329 -12.08 14.97 3.66
CA CYS A 329 -10.76 15.37 3.23
C CYS A 329 -9.90 14.13 2.89
N PHE A 330 -8.95 14.32 1.98
CA PHE A 330 -8.06 13.28 1.48
C PHE A 330 -6.65 13.51 2.00
N PHE A 331 -6.03 12.44 2.49
CA PHE A 331 -4.77 12.46 3.18
C PHE A 331 -3.83 11.43 2.58
N GLY A 332 -2.53 11.73 2.70
CA GLY A 332 -1.47 10.76 2.43
C GLY A 332 -0.55 10.64 3.62
N LEU A 333 0.43 9.77 3.50
CA LEU A 333 1.43 9.54 4.54
C LEU A 333 2.83 9.83 3.98
N ARG A 334 3.66 10.54 4.75
CA ARG A 334 5.04 10.88 4.40
C ARG A 334 5.92 10.85 5.65
N THR A 335 7.16 10.43 5.47
CA THR A 335 8.16 10.42 6.55
C THR A 335 9.48 11.03 6.09
N TRP A 336 10.39 11.22 7.03
CA TRP A 336 11.76 11.63 6.79
C TRP A 336 12.73 10.88 7.69
N SER A 337 13.99 10.87 7.30
CA SER A 337 15.08 10.35 8.12
C SER A 337 16.41 10.97 7.69
N GLU A 338 17.49 10.52 8.30
CA GLU A 338 18.85 10.83 7.91
C GLU A 338 19.52 9.59 7.34
N MET A 339 20.15 9.72 6.18
CA MET A 339 20.85 8.65 5.49
C MET A 339 22.18 9.19 5.00
N SER A 340 23.29 8.56 5.43
CA SER A 340 24.65 8.99 5.07
C SER A 340 24.91 10.48 5.35
N GLY A 341 24.39 11.01 6.46
CA GLY A 341 24.52 12.42 6.85
C GLY A 341 23.61 13.40 6.09
N GLN A 342 22.72 12.90 5.21
CA GLN A 342 21.80 13.73 4.44
C GLN A 342 20.36 13.51 4.91
N LEU A 343 19.60 14.61 5.01
CA LEU A 343 18.17 14.56 5.27
C LEU A 343 17.44 14.09 4.02
N VAL A 344 16.63 13.03 4.16
CA VAL A 344 15.84 12.44 3.08
C VAL A 344 14.38 12.29 3.50
N SER A 345 13.47 12.36 2.53
CA SER A 345 12.04 12.12 2.74
C SER A 345 11.48 11.20 1.66
N GLU A 346 10.54 10.36 2.05
CA GLU A 346 9.79 9.50 1.13
C GLU A 346 8.32 9.39 1.58
N ILE A 347 7.44 9.10 0.62
CA ILE A 347 6.04 8.76 0.90
C ILE A 347 5.99 7.44 1.66
N VAL A 348 5.07 7.32 2.62
CA VAL A 348 4.69 6.01 3.16
C VAL A 348 3.58 5.50 2.25
N TYR A 349 3.84 4.42 1.52
CA TYR A 349 2.94 3.93 0.50
C TYR A 349 1.76 3.19 1.15
N VAL A 350 0.59 3.82 1.10
CA VAL A 350 -0.67 3.25 1.58
C VAL A 350 -1.15 2.20 0.59
N HIS A 351 -0.94 0.94 0.94
CA HIS A 351 -1.42 -0.21 0.19
C HIS A 351 -2.65 -0.86 0.82
N SER A 352 -3.10 -0.40 1.98
CA SER A 352 -4.32 -0.84 2.64
C SER A 352 -5.55 -0.85 1.71
N LYS A 353 -6.51 -1.73 2.02
CA LYS A 353 -7.90 -1.67 1.52
C LYS A 353 -8.85 -1.93 2.69
N LEU A 354 -9.18 -0.84 3.37
CA LEU A 354 -9.86 -0.82 4.67
C LEU A 354 -10.99 0.21 4.63
N ILE A 355 -12.14 -0.15 5.21
CA ILE A 355 -13.17 0.80 5.65
C ILE A 355 -13.58 0.48 7.09
N ILE A 356 -13.67 1.52 7.92
CA ILE A 356 -14.21 1.48 9.28
C ILE A 356 -15.40 2.45 9.35
N VAL A 357 -16.53 1.98 9.86
CA VAL A 357 -17.74 2.78 10.06
C VAL A 357 -18.13 2.76 11.53
N ASP A 358 -18.30 3.95 12.10
CA ASP A 358 -18.82 4.20 13.44
C ASP A 358 -18.16 3.34 14.55
N ASP A 359 -16.85 3.08 14.43
CA ASP A 359 -16.07 2.24 15.34
C ASP A 359 -16.69 0.84 15.61
N SER A 360 -17.55 0.32 14.73
CA SER A 360 -18.33 -0.93 14.98
C SER A 360 -18.45 -1.88 13.79
N ARG A 361 -18.26 -1.40 12.56
CA ARG A 361 -18.19 -2.25 11.36
C ARG A 361 -16.88 -1.99 10.63
N VAL A 362 -16.15 -3.05 10.30
CA VAL A 362 -14.85 -2.97 9.63
C VAL A 362 -14.84 -3.91 8.44
N LEU A 363 -14.36 -3.46 7.28
CA LEU A 363 -14.08 -4.35 6.15
C LEU A 363 -12.60 -4.23 5.78
N ILE A 364 -11.93 -5.38 5.74
CA ILE A 364 -10.52 -5.53 5.37
C ILE A 364 -10.43 -6.52 4.20
N GLY A 365 -9.62 -6.22 3.19
CA GLY A 365 -9.42 -7.15 2.08
C GLY A 365 -8.40 -6.70 1.05
N SER A 366 -8.54 -7.19 -0.17
CA SER A 366 -7.67 -6.88 -1.31
C SER A 366 -8.26 -5.85 -2.28
N ALA A 367 -9.57 -5.64 -2.25
CA ALA A 367 -10.28 -4.84 -3.23
C ALA A 367 -10.05 -3.32 -3.07
N ASN A 368 -9.48 -2.70 -4.09
CA ASN A 368 -9.32 -1.26 -4.16
C ASN A 368 -10.64 -0.53 -4.44
N VAL A 369 -10.70 0.78 -4.17
CA VAL A 369 -11.81 1.63 -4.67
C VAL A 369 -11.55 1.93 -6.14
N ASN A 370 -11.87 0.97 -7.00
CA ASN A 370 -11.80 1.06 -8.45
C ASN A 370 -12.72 -0.01 -9.09
N ASP A 371 -13.04 0.14 -10.37
CA ASP A 371 -13.91 -0.82 -11.08
C ASP A 371 -13.24 -2.19 -11.22
N ARG A 372 -11.91 -2.20 -11.41
CA ARG A 372 -11.08 -3.43 -11.48
C ARG A 372 -11.34 -4.38 -10.33
N SER A 373 -11.41 -3.87 -9.11
CA SER A 373 -11.61 -4.67 -7.89
C SER A 373 -13.09 -4.86 -7.53
N LEU A 374 -13.99 -3.94 -7.90
CA LEU A 374 -15.36 -3.91 -7.35
C LEU A 374 -16.46 -4.51 -8.23
N LEU A 375 -16.20 -4.75 -9.52
CA LEU A 375 -17.25 -5.17 -10.47
C LEU A 375 -17.33 -6.68 -10.74
N GLY A 376 -16.39 -7.48 -10.20
CA GLY A 376 -16.39 -8.95 -10.27
C GLY A 376 -16.11 -9.55 -11.66
N ASP A 377 -16.31 -8.80 -12.75
CA ASP A 377 -15.96 -9.18 -14.12
C ASP A 377 -14.49 -8.93 -14.48
N ARG A 378 -13.73 -8.29 -13.59
CA ARG A 378 -12.31 -7.93 -13.75
C ARG A 378 -11.45 -8.74 -12.79
N ASP A 379 -10.70 -8.14 -11.87
CA ASP A 379 -9.81 -8.88 -10.98
C ASP A 379 -10.62 -9.67 -9.92
N SER A 380 -10.11 -10.83 -9.53
CA SER A 380 -10.70 -11.62 -8.45
C SER A 380 -10.21 -11.12 -7.10
N GLU A 381 -11.11 -10.69 -6.22
CA GLU A 381 -10.78 -10.08 -4.92
C GLU A 381 -11.44 -10.81 -3.76
N ILE A 382 -10.89 -10.63 -2.56
CA ILE A 382 -11.46 -11.14 -1.31
C ILE A 382 -11.43 -10.07 -0.22
N SER A 383 -12.49 -10.00 0.56
CA SER A 383 -12.58 -9.17 1.75
C SER A 383 -13.34 -9.90 2.85
N VAL A 384 -13.23 -9.40 4.08
CA VAL A 384 -14.03 -9.86 5.22
C VAL A 384 -14.60 -8.64 5.90
N ILE A 385 -15.91 -8.67 6.15
CA ILE A 385 -16.55 -7.72 7.07
C ILE A 385 -16.54 -8.30 8.48
N PHE A 386 -16.24 -7.44 9.45
CA PHE A 386 -16.19 -7.69 10.88
C PHE A 386 -17.20 -6.74 11.53
N ASP A 387 -18.28 -7.32 12.02
CA ASP A 387 -19.28 -6.63 12.82
C ASP A 387 -18.99 -6.93 14.30
N ASP A 388 -18.73 -5.88 15.07
CA ASP A 388 -18.42 -6.02 16.48
C ASP A 388 -19.56 -6.69 17.25
N THR A 389 -19.20 -7.64 18.12
CA THR A 389 -20.14 -8.27 19.07
C THR A 389 -19.83 -7.90 20.52
N GLU A 390 -18.65 -7.32 20.77
CA GLU A 390 -18.22 -6.81 22.05
C GLU A 390 -18.17 -5.27 21.98
N PHE A 391 -18.86 -4.60 22.90
CA PHE A 391 -18.98 -3.15 22.91
C PHE A 391 -18.36 -2.54 24.18
N VAL A 392 -17.80 -1.35 24.01
CA VAL A 392 -17.26 -0.52 25.09
C VAL A 392 -17.84 0.88 25.02
N ARG A 393 -17.78 1.63 26.13
CA ARG A 393 -18.19 3.03 26.15
C ARG A 393 -17.24 3.86 25.26
N GLY A 394 -17.83 4.60 24.32
CA GLY A 394 -17.13 5.58 23.49
C GLY A 394 -17.89 6.90 23.44
N THR A 395 -17.38 7.82 22.63
CA THR A 395 -17.96 9.15 22.44
C THR A 395 -18.04 9.47 20.96
N MET A 396 -19.16 10.01 20.50
CA MET A 396 -19.30 10.55 19.13
C MET A 396 -19.94 11.93 19.21
N ASN A 397 -19.18 12.97 18.85
CA ASN A 397 -19.58 14.36 18.93
C ASN A 397 -20.11 14.78 20.32
N GLY A 398 -19.38 14.40 21.37
CA GLY A 398 -19.72 14.63 22.77
C GLY A 398 -20.79 13.70 23.35
N GLN A 399 -21.46 12.88 22.52
CA GLN A 399 -22.50 11.96 22.98
C GLN A 399 -21.89 10.62 23.41
N ASN A 400 -22.33 10.11 24.56
CA ASN A 400 -21.94 8.76 25.00
C ASN A 400 -22.62 7.73 24.11
N VAL A 401 -21.84 6.86 23.49
CA VAL A 401 -22.31 5.78 22.62
C VAL A 401 -21.63 4.47 22.99
N GLN A 402 -22.21 3.36 22.54
CA GLN A 402 -21.51 2.07 22.52
C GLN A 402 -20.74 1.96 21.21
N VAL A 403 -19.44 1.70 21.31
CA VAL A 403 -18.55 1.47 20.16
C VAL A 403 -18.03 0.04 20.20
N GLY A 404 -17.77 -0.52 19.03
CA GLY A 404 -17.20 -1.85 18.92
C GLY A 404 -15.76 -1.89 19.45
N LYS A 405 -15.40 -2.99 20.12
CA LYS A 405 -14.06 -3.17 20.68
C LYS A 405 -13.02 -3.38 19.58
N PHE A 406 -13.34 -4.15 18.53
CA PHE A 406 -12.48 -4.38 17.37
C PHE A 406 -12.33 -3.10 16.53
N GLY A 407 -13.45 -2.54 16.06
CA GLY A 407 -13.45 -1.32 15.24
C GLY A 407 -12.76 -0.15 15.93
N SER A 408 -13.13 0.15 17.18
CA SER A 408 -12.54 1.28 17.90
C SER A 408 -11.05 1.10 18.22
N SER A 409 -10.60 -0.12 18.52
CA SER A 409 -9.18 -0.37 18.82
C SER A 409 -8.30 -0.27 17.57
N LEU A 410 -8.76 -0.80 16.42
CA LEU A 410 -8.07 -0.67 15.14
C LEU A 410 -7.96 0.80 14.73
N ARG A 411 -9.07 1.54 14.75
CA ARG A 411 -9.09 2.97 14.40
C ARG A 411 -8.23 3.82 15.36
N LYS A 412 -8.19 3.49 16.66
CA LYS A 412 -7.28 4.11 17.65
C LYS A 412 -5.82 3.85 17.28
N ARG A 413 -5.47 2.62 16.91
CA ARG A 413 -4.11 2.25 16.54
C ARG A 413 -3.64 3.00 15.29
N LEU A 414 -4.48 3.08 14.26
CA LEU A 414 -4.16 3.81 13.03
C LEU A 414 -4.02 5.32 13.28
N PHE A 415 -4.92 5.90 14.08
CA PHE A 415 -4.84 7.34 14.39
C PHE A 415 -3.57 7.68 15.18
N ARG A 416 -3.16 6.82 16.11
CA ARG A 416 -1.88 6.97 16.84
C ARG A 416 -0.68 6.95 15.93
N GLU A 417 -0.64 6.01 14.98
CA GLU A 417 0.42 5.94 13.98
C GLU A 417 0.47 7.21 13.12
N HIS A 418 -0.67 7.57 12.52
CA HIS A 418 -0.74 8.67 11.56
C HIS A 418 -0.48 10.03 12.20
N LEU A 419 -0.84 10.21 13.48
CA LEU A 419 -0.61 11.44 14.26
C LEU A 419 0.67 11.40 15.12
N GLY A 420 1.37 10.26 15.17
CA GLY A 420 2.65 10.12 15.87
C GLY A 420 2.56 10.11 17.40
N ASP A 421 1.44 9.67 17.94
CA ASP A 421 1.20 9.46 19.38
C ASP A 421 1.27 7.96 19.69
N PHE A 422 2.44 7.36 19.46
CA PHE A 422 2.64 5.90 19.52
C PHE A 422 2.41 5.30 20.91
N ASP A 423 2.68 6.07 21.97
CA ASP A 423 2.39 5.73 23.36
C ASP A 423 0.93 6.06 23.75
N GLY A 424 0.25 6.89 22.96
CA GLY A 424 -1.18 7.20 23.12
C GLY A 424 -1.46 8.10 24.33
N THR A 425 -0.49 8.91 24.74
CA THR A 425 -0.57 9.73 25.95
C THR A 425 -0.89 11.20 25.65
N GLN A 426 -0.72 11.63 24.40
CA GLN A 426 -0.78 13.05 24.03
C GLN A 426 -2.16 13.45 23.48
N ILE A 427 -2.85 12.54 22.78
CA ILE A 427 -4.07 12.85 22.03
C ILE A 427 -5.23 12.00 22.56
N ASN A 428 -6.39 12.64 22.76
CA ASN A 428 -7.63 11.94 23.06
C ASN A 428 -8.30 11.43 21.77
N PHE A 429 -8.23 10.12 21.54
CA PHE A 429 -8.81 9.45 20.38
C PHE A 429 -10.23 8.90 20.59
N ASN A 430 -10.91 9.27 21.68
CA ASN A 430 -12.22 8.70 22.02
C ASN A 430 -13.38 9.26 21.21
N ASP A 431 -13.24 10.47 20.66
CA ASP A 431 -14.26 11.11 19.83
C ASP A 431 -13.66 11.49 18.47
N PRO A 432 -13.85 10.66 17.44
CA PRO A 432 -13.26 10.88 16.13
C PRO A 432 -14.05 11.87 15.27
N VAL A 433 -15.11 12.52 15.76
CA VAL A 433 -15.98 13.38 14.92
C VAL A 433 -16.16 14.80 15.43
N CYS A 434 -15.88 15.04 16.70
CA CYS A 434 -15.95 16.38 17.29
C CYS A 434 -15.01 17.35 16.57
N ASP A 435 -15.41 18.62 16.55
CA ASP A 435 -14.65 19.68 15.87
C ASP A 435 -13.22 19.82 16.40
N ALA A 436 -13.03 19.68 17.72
CA ALA A 436 -11.71 19.77 18.35
C ALA A 436 -10.75 18.70 17.82
N PHE A 437 -11.20 17.45 17.69
CA PHE A 437 -10.36 16.40 17.11
C PHE A 437 -10.16 16.62 15.60
N TYR A 438 -11.24 16.85 14.86
CA TYR A 438 -11.18 16.93 13.40
C TYR A 438 -10.34 18.12 12.90
N LYS A 439 -10.60 19.31 13.44
CA LYS A 439 -9.96 20.56 12.98
C LYS A 439 -8.61 20.77 13.64
N ASP A 440 -8.58 20.75 14.97
CA ASP A 440 -7.42 21.24 15.74
C ASP A 440 -6.33 20.18 15.89
N ILE A 441 -6.66 18.90 15.66
CA ILE A 441 -5.70 17.79 15.73
C ILE A 441 -5.46 17.22 14.34
N TRP A 442 -6.48 16.65 13.71
CA TRP A 442 -6.31 15.90 12.46
C TRP A 442 -5.91 16.80 11.28
N LEU A 443 -6.75 17.78 10.94
CA LEU A 443 -6.47 18.73 9.84
C LEU A 443 -5.27 19.61 10.14
N ALA A 444 -5.14 20.13 11.36
CA ALA A 444 -3.99 20.96 11.74
C ALA A 444 -2.66 20.20 11.63
N THR A 445 -2.61 18.93 12.03
CA THR A 445 -1.40 18.10 11.88
C THR A 445 -1.08 17.85 10.42
N ALA A 446 -2.08 17.45 9.62
CA ALA A 446 -1.89 17.24 8.18
C ALA A 446 -1.39 18.50 7.47
N GLY A 447 -2.00 19.66 7.72
CA GLY A 447 -1.61 20.94 7.12
C GLY A 447 -0.20 21.40 7.55
N ARG A 448 0.12 21.29 8.84
CA ARG A 448 1.45 21.61 9.37
C ARG A 448 2.52 20.72 8.74
N ASN A 449 2.31 19.40 8.75
CA ASN A 449 3.26 18.45 8.18
C ASN A 449 3.48 18.70 6.69
N THR A 450 2.40 18.92 5.92
CA THR A 450 2.47 19.25 4.49
C THR A 450 3.37 20.45 4.25
N THR A 451 3.11 21.55 4.97
CA THR A 451 3.89 22.79 4.86
C THR A 451 5.38 22.57 5.17
N MET A 452 5.68 21.78 6.21
CA MET A 452 7.07 21.51 6.60
C MET A 452 7.79 20.63 5.58
N PHE A 453 7.15 19.57 5.08
CA PHE A 453 7.75 18.71 4.06
C PHE A 453 7.99 19.47 2.75
N GLU A 454 7.04 20.28 2.30
CA GLU A 454 7.19 21.11 1.10
C GLU A 454 8.34 22.11 1.27
N LYS A 455 8.38 22.84 2.40
CA LYS A 455 9.44 23.83 2.68
C LYS A 455 10.82 23.20 2.78
N VAL A 456 10.94 22.02 3.38
CA VAL A 456 12.25 21.41 3.65
C VAL A 456 12.80 20.68 2.41
N PHE A 457 11.94 19.97 1.68
CA PHE A 457 12.37 19.02 0.65
C PHE A 457 11.97 19.40 -0.78
N ASN A 458 11.16 20.45 -0.99
CA ASN A 458 10.49 20.73 -2.27
C ASN A 458 9.80 19.45 -2.81
N CYS A 459 9.17 18.68 -1.91
CA CYS A 459 8.66 17.35 -2.23
C CYS A 459 7.42 17.42 -3.11
N ILE A 460 7.17 16.33 -3.85
CA ILE A 460 5.99 16.17 -4.71
C ILE A 460 5.12 15.01 -4.23
N PRO A 461 3.81 15.02 -4.53
CA PRO A 461 3.06 16.07 -5.22
C PRO A 461 2.86 17.32 -4.35
N THR A 462 2.51 18.46 -4.97
CA THR A 462 2.28 19.75 -4.28
C THR A 462 1.25 20.62 -5.00
N ASP A 463 0.48 21.42 -4.26
CA ASP A 463 -0.45 22.41 -4.82
C ASP A 463 0.24 23.64 -5.42
N SER A 464 1.58 23.71 -5.34
CA SER A 464 2.39 24.76 -5.96
C SER A 464 2.75 24.47 -7.43
N ALA A 465 2.57 23.22 -7.91
CA ALA A 465 2.93 22.80 -9.25
C ALA A 465 1.69 22.46 -10.09
N PHE A 466 1.16 23.41 -10.85
CA PHE A 466 -0.01 23.21 -11.71
C PHE A 466 0.34 22.63 -13.10
N THR A 467 1.61 22.75 -13.51
CA THR A 467 2.13 22.37 -14.83
C THR A 467 3.44 21.61 -14.72
N PHE A 468 3.86 20.91 -15.78
CA PHE A 468 5.17 20.24 -15.84
C PHE A 468 6.33 21.24 -15.82
N VAL A 469 6.13 22.46 -16.31
CA VAL A 469 7.15 23.53 -16.25
C VAL A 469 7.41 23.91 -14.80
N GLN A 470 6.36 24.27 -14.06
CA GLN A 470 6.46 24.61 -12.63
C GLN A 470 6.98 23.45 -11.79
N LEU A 471 6.59 22.22 -12.11
CA LEU A 471 7.13 21.03 -11.46
C LEU A 471 8.66 20.95 -11.60
N ARG A 472 9.20 21.15 -12.81
CA ARG A 472 10.64 21.15 -13.05
C ARG A 472 11.36 22.28 -12.31
N GLU A 473 10.77 23.48 -12.29
CA GLU A 473 11.30 24.63 -11.56
C GLU A 473 11.39 24.33 -10.05
N ILE A 474 10.34 23.78 -9.45
CA ILE A 474 10.32 23.40 -8.03
C ILE A 474 11.36 22.29 -7.73
N GLN A 475 11.49 21.30 -8.61
CA GLN A 475 12.45 20.21 -8.41
C GLN A 475 13.92 20.64 -8.60
N ALA A 476 14.16 21.65 -9.42
CA ALA A 476 15.49 22.22 -9.66
C ALA A 476 15.90 23.25 -8.60
N ALA A 477 14.93 23.83 -7.88
CA ALA A 477 15.20 24.79 -6.82
C ALA A 477 15.95 24.14 -5.66
N ASP A 478 16.86 24.91 -5.06
CA ASP A 478 17.64 24.49 -3.90
C ASP A 478 16.72 24.08 -2.74
N LYS A 479 17.03 22.95 -2.11
CA LYS A 479 16.27 22.42 -0.97
C LYS A 479 16.86 22.96 0.31
N LEU A 480 16.00 23.36 1.26
CA LEU A 480 16.47 23.76 2.59
C LEU A 480 17.23 22.63 3.29
N SER A 481 16.84 21.37 3.03
CA SER A 481 17.55 20.18 3.52
C SER A 481 19.01 20.10 3.09
N GLN A 482 19.39 20.80 2.02
CA GLN A 482 20.74 20.85 1.46
C GLN A 482 21.45 22.18 1.80
N THR A 483 20.75 23.31 1.67
CA THR A 483 21.34 24.65 1.86
C THR A 483 21.51 25.03 3.33
N ASN A 484 20.61 24.58 4.21
CA ASN A 484 20.73 24.79 5.66
C ASN A 484 20.20 23.55 6.44
N PRO A 485 20.99 22.47 6.52
CA PRO A 485 20.57 21.22 7.16
C PRO A 485 20.22 21.38 8.65
N SER A 486 20.85 22.31 9.36
CA SER A 486 20.58 22.57 10.78
C SER A 486 19.17 23.14 10.99
N GLU A 487 18.79 24.15 10.20
CA GLU A 487 17.43 24.71 10.23
C GLU A 487 16.40 23.69 9.72
N ALA A 488 16.72 22.96 8.66
CA ALA A 488 15.87 21.88 8.16
C ALA A 488 15.57 20.86 9.27
N ARG A 489 16.59 20.41 10.01
CA ARG A 489 16.42 19.48 11.14
C ARG A 489 15.52 20.05 12.23
N ARG A 490 15.66 21.33 12.57
CA ARG A 490 14.80 22.02 13.56
C ARG A 490 13.33 22.05 13.14
N LEU A 491 13.05 22.27 11.86
CA LEU A 491 11.68 22.23 11.33
C LEU A 491 11.14 20.80 11.34
N LEU A 492 11.94 19.83 10.91
CA LEU A 492 11.54 18.44 10.81
C LEU A 492 11.30 17.77 12.18
N THR A 493 12.00 18.17 13.25
CA THR A 493 11.72 17.67 14.61
C THR A 493 10.37 18.12 15.17
N SER A 494 9.74 19.13 14.57
CA SER A 494 8.39 19.57 14.93
C SER A 494 7.28 18.77 14.24
N ILE A 495 7.62 17.95 13.23
CA ILE A 495 6.66 17.06 12.56
C ILE A 495 6.22 15.98 13.53
N ARG A 496 4.91 15.72 13.55
CA ARG A 496 4.29 14.66 14.34
C ARG A 496 3.55 13.70 13.41
N GLY A 497 3.84 12.41 13.56
CA GLY A 497 3.23 11.36 12.74
C GLY A 497 3.62 11.46 11.27
N TYR A 498 2.77 10.89 10.42
CA TYR A 498 3.01 10.76 8.97
C TYR A 498 1.97 11.49 8.12
N LEU A 499 0.85 11.89 8.73
CA LEU A 499 -0.30 12.44 8.02
C LEU A 499 0.05 13.75 7.30
N VAL A 500 -0.29 13.84 6.01
CA VAL A 500 -0.20 15.04 5.17
C VAL A 500 -1.46 15.16 4.30
N LEU A 501 -1.70 16.34 3.73
CA LEU A 501 -2.82 16.59 2.82
C LEU A 501 -2.49 16.04 1.43
N ILE A 502 -3.50 15.48 0.74
CA ILE A 502 -3.41 15.21 -0.70
C ILE A 502 -3.61 16.54 -1.45
N PRO A 503 -2.65 16.98 -2.28
CA PRO A 503 -2.79 18.22 -3.05
C PRO A 503 -3.85 18.03 -4.14
N HIS A 504 -4.78 18.98 -4.25
CA HIS A 504 -5.91 18.90 -5.20
C HIS A 504 -5.64 19.58 -6.55
N LYS A 505 -4.60 20.43 -6.62
CA LYS A 505 -4.22 21.26 -7.77
C LYS A 505 -2.92 20.80 -8.45
N PHE A 506 -2.26 19.76 -7.92
CA PHE A 506 -1.07 19.20 -8.55
C PHE A 506 -1.36 18.79 -10.01
N LEU A 507 -0.58 19.35 -10.93
CA LEU A 507 -0.67 19.15 -12.37
C LEU A 507 -2.08 19.34 -12.96
N CYS A 508 -2.95 20.15 -12.33
CA CYS A 508 -4.34 20.30 -12.77
C CYS A 508 -4.52 21.05 -14.10
N LYS A 509 -3.47 21.67 -14.62
CA LYS A 509 -3.45 22.30 -15.96
C LYS A 509 -2.81 21.39 -17.01
N GLU A 510 -2.41 20.17 -16.64
CA GLU A 510 -1.86 19.17 -17.56
C GLU A 510 -2.88 18.09 -17.86
N TYR A 511 -2.78 17.51 -19.06
CA TYR A 511 -3.53 16.32 -19.41
C TYR A 511 -2.65 15.09 -19.13
N LEU A 512 -2.96 14.39 -18.05
CA LEU A 512 -2.17 13.25 -17.56
C LEU A 512 -2.59 11.90 -18.17
N ALA A 513 -3.71 11.84 -18.89
CA ALA A 513 -4.10 10.61 -19.57
C ALA A 513 -3.15 10.30 -20.75
N PRO A 514 -2.98 9.02 -21.14
CA PRO A 514 -2.06 8.63 -22.21
C PRO A 514 -2.27 9.43 -23.51
N ARG A 515 -1.17 9.85 -24.15
CA ARG A 515 -1.16 10.63 -25.41
C ARG A 515 -0.35 9.93 -26.50
N MET A 516 -0.69 10.14 -27.76
CA MET A 516 0.16 9.71 -28.89
C MET A 516 1.57 10.33 -28.77
N PRO A 517 2.65 9.57 -29.07
CA PRO A 517 2.70 8.22 -29.62
C PRO A 517 2.80 7.10 -28.56
N ALA A 518 2.43 7.34 -27.30
CA ALA A 518 2.50 6.33 -26.24
C ALA A 518 1.60 5.12 -26.56
N LYS A 519 2.13 3.90 -26.45
CA LYS A 519 1.42 2.66 -26.80
C LYS A 519 0.22 2.41 -25.90
N GLU A 520 0.27 2.95 -24.69
CA GLU A 520 -0.76 2.89 -23.65
C GLU A 520 -2.08 3.54 -24.07
N ILE A 521 -2.10 4.39 -25.11
CA ILE A 521 -3.36 4.93 -25.66
C ILE A 521 -4.20 3.84 -26.34
N LEU A 522 -3.57 2.75 -26.78
CA LEU A 522 -4.26 1.59 -27.33
C LEU A 522 -4.87 0.73 -26.20
N ALA A 523 -4.46 0.95 -24.94
CA ALA A 523 -5.07 0.27 -23.82
C ALA A 523 -6.47 0.86 -23.57
N PRO A 524 -7.50 0.01 -23.46
CA PRO A 524 -8.86 0.48 -23.22
C PRO A 524 -8.95 1.16 -21.84
N VAL A 525 -9.86 2.12 -21.70
CA VAL A 525 -10.03 2.92 -20.48
C VAL A 525 -10.17 2.05 -19.22
N TYR A 526 -10.88 0.93 -19.33
CA TYR A 526 -11.10 0.01 -18.21
C TYR A 526 -9.82 -0.60 -17.64
N PHE A 527 -8.69 -0.53 -18.36
CA PHE A 527 -7.39 -0.97 -17.85
C PHE A 527 -6.90 -0.10 -16.69
N TRP A 528 -7.28 1.17 -16.67
CA TRP A 528 -6.85 2.18 -15.70
C TRP A 528 -7.87 2.45 -14.59
N THR A 529 -9.13 2.00 -14.77
CA THR A 529 -10.26 2.31 -13.87
C THR A 529 -10.68 1.15 -13.01
#